data_AF-A0AAW9KNX1-F1
#
_entry.id   AF-A0AAW9KNX1-F1
#
_cell.length_a   1.000
_cell.length_b   1.000
_cell.length_c   1.000
_cell.angle_alpha   90.00
_cell.angle_beta   90.00
_cell.angle_gamma   90.00
#
_symmetry.space_group_name_H-M   'P 1'
#
loop_
_entity.id
_entity.type
_entity.pdbx_description
1 polymer ?
#
loop_
_entity_poly.entity_id
_entity_poly.type
_entity_poly.pdbx_seq_one_letter_code
_entity_poly.pdbx_strand_id
1 'polypeptide(L)'
;MGPRWRGLGAAGLGLAARTALGCGAQMLEWGLVVAGVGLGLAQSFGIATAMDTVPVEAEGSGAALLNAVRQFGSVLGIAALGSVSGTVYTRGLSSLPVGLSGQLVQAVSDTVSSAHLVASQLPAGWAVAVADQADRAYVHAMDCVLAICAVTSGVVAVIAALAAVSRRVHRS
;
A
#
# COMPACT_ATOMS: atom_id res chain seq x y z
N MET A 1 -10.83 -0.60 36.55
CA MET A 1 -11.64 -0.06 35.44
C MET A 1 -11.15 -0.69 34.13
N GLY A 2 -11.93 -1.59 33.53
CA GLY A 2 -11.48 -2.49 32.46
C GLY A 2 -11.35 -1.83 31.08
N PRO A 3 -10.48 -2.34 30.18
CA PRO A 3 -10.14 -1.72 28.90
C PRO A 3 -11.26 -1.89 27.86
N ARG A 4 -12.13 -0.86 27.74
CA ARG A 4 -13.25 -0.78 26.79
C ARG A 4 -12.82 -0.71 25.31
N TRP A 5 -11.53 -0.51 25.03
CA TRP A 5 -11.00 -0.35 23.67
C TRP A 5 -10.85 -1.68 22.90
N ARG A 6 -10.88 -2.84 23.58
CA ARG A 6 -10.68 -4.16 22.94
C ARG A 6 -11.82 -4.58 21.99
N GLY A 7 -13.02 -4.01 22.14
CA GLY A 7 -14.16 -4.30 21.28
C GLY A 7 -14.10 -3.63 19.89
N LEU A 8 -13.37 -2.52 19.76
CA LEU A 8 -13.28 -1.76 18.50
C LEU A 8 -12.41 -2.45 17.44
N GLY A 9 -11.36 -3.19 17.85
CA GLY A 9 -10.51 -3.93 16.92
C GLY A 9 -11.22 -5.10 16.23
N ALA A 10 -12.10 -5.80 16.94
CA ALA A 10 -12.91 -6.88 16.37
C ALA A 10 -14.02 -6.36 15.44
N ALA A 11 -14.57 -5.18 15.72
CA ALA A 11 -15.57 -4.54 14.86
C ALA A 11 -14.97 -4.06 13.52
N GLY A 12 -13.71 -3.59 13.51
CA GLY A 12 -12.99 -3.23 12.27
C GLY A 12 -12.74 -4.43 11.36
N LEU A 13 -12.34 -5.58 11.94
CA LEU A 13 -12.18 -6.85 11.21
C LEU A 13 -13.51 -7.38 10.64
N GLY A 14 -14.63 -7.17 11.35
CA GLY A 14 -15.97 -7.59 10.91
C GLY A 14 -16.52 -6.76 9.73
N LEU A 15 -16.19 -5.46 9.66
CA LEU A 15 -16.55 -4.61 8.52
C LEU A 15 -15.70 -4.90 7.27
N ALA A 16 -14.42 -5.25 7.47
CA ALA A 16 -13.53 -5.66 6.37
C ALA A 16 -13.98 -6.97 5.68
N ALA A 17 -14.66 -7.86 6.41
CA ALA A 17 -15.24 -9.08 5.84
C ALA A 17 -16.49 -8.84 4.98
N ARG A 18 -17.17 -7.69 5.11
CA ARG A 18 -18.44 -7.39 4.40
C ARG A 18 -18.27 -6.75 3.03
N THR A 19 -17.09 -6.26 2.68
CA THR A 19 -16.83 -5.55 1.41
C THR A 19 -16.27 -6.44 0.30
N ALA A 20 -16.06 -7.73 0.55
CA ALA A 20 -15.50 -8.69 -0.40
C ALA A 20 -16.49 -9.17 -1.50
N LEU A 21 -17.68 -8.56 -1.64
CA LEU A 21 -18.79 -9.11 -2.44
C LEU A 21 -19.27 -8.24 -3.63
N GLY A 22 -18.56 -7.20 -4.04
CA GLY A 22 -18.98 -6.33 -5.17
C GLY A 22 -18.08 -6.45 -6.40
N CYS A 23 -18.61 -6.59 -7.62
CA CYS A 23 -17.83 -6.52 -8.85
C CYS A 23 -17.78 -5.08 -9.39
N GLY A 24 -16.60 -4.57 -9.79
CA GLY A 24 -16.42 -3.29 -10.51
C GLY A 24 -15.69 -2.19 -9.73
N ALA A 25 -15.51 -1.00 -10.33
CA ALA A 25 -14.80 0.17 -9.77
C ALA A 25 -15.26 0.54 -8.34
N GLN A 26 -16.52 0.24 -8.02
CA GLN A 26 -17.10 0.39 -6.70
C GLN A 26 -16.40 -0.46 -5.61
N MET A 27 -15.87 -1.63 -5.95
CA MET A 27 -15.09 -2.47 -5.03
C MET A 27 -13.75 -1.84 -4.68
N LEU A 28 -13.13 -1.13 -5.62
CA LEU A 28 -11.90 -0.39 -5.38
C LEU A 28 -12.16 0.78 -4.43
N GLU A 29 -13.26 1.52 -4.62
CA GLU A 29 -13.69 2.59 -3.72
C GLU A 29 -13.92 2.09 -2.29
N TRP A 30 -14.75 1.05 -2.13
CA TRP A 30 -15.01 0.45 -0.81
C TRP A 30 -13.75 -0.17 -0.20
N GLY A 31 -12.90 -0.79 -1.03
CA GLY A 31 -11.61 -1.34 -0.63
C GLY A 31 -10.68 -0.27 -0.07
N LEU A 32 -10.57 0.89 -0.73
CA LEU A 32 -9.79 2.03 -0.25
C LEU A 32 -10.34 2.59 1.07
N VAL A 33 -11.67 2.70 1.19
CA VAL A 33 -12.30 3.17 2.44
C VAL A 33 -11.96 2.23 3.60
N VAL A 34 -12.15 0.93 3.41
CA VAL A 34 -11.83 -0.07 4.45
C VAL A 34 -10.34 -0.07 4.77
N ALA A 35 -9.48 -0.01 3.76
CA ALA A 35 -8.03 0.05 3.94
C ALA A 35 -7.62 1.31 4.74
N GLY A 36 -8.17 2.48 4.40
CA GLY A 36 -7.90 3.74 5.08
C GLY A 36 -8.35 3.73 6.54
N VAL A 37 -9.56 3.26 6.82
CA VAL A 37 -10.08 3.12 8.20
C VAL A 37 -9.23 2.12 8.99
N GLY A 38 -8.90 0.98 8.39
CA GLY A 38 -8.06 -0.05 9.01
C GLY A 38 -6.66 0.46 9.35
N LEU A 39 -6.00 1.15 8.42
CA LEU A 39 -4.70 1.80 8.62
C LEU A 39 -4.76 2.84 9.73
N GLY A 40 -5.78 3.70 9.75
CA GLY A 40 -5.95 4.72 10.78
C GLY A 40 -6.07 4.13 12.17
N LEU A 41 -6.95 3.14 12.35
CA LEU A 41 -7.12 2.46 13.64
C LEU A 41 -5.85 1.71 14.05
N ALA A 42 -5.23 0.97 13.13
CA ALA A 42 -4.00 0.22 13.40
C ALA A 42 -2.86 1.15 13.84
N GLN A 43 -2.71 2.32 13.20
CA GLN A 43 -1.71 3.31 13.58
C GLN A 43 -1.98 3.86 14.99
N SER A 44 -3.20 4.30 15.28
CA SER A 44 -3.54 4.86 16.59
C SER A 44 -3.31 3.86 17.73
N PHE A 45 -3.80 2.62 17.57
CA PHE A 45 -3.59 1.59 18.58
C PHE A 45 -2.13 1.14 18.66
N GLY A 46 -1.44 1.01 17.53
CA GLY A 46 -0.05 0.61 17.48
C GLY A 46 0.85 1.55 18.28
N ILE A 47 0.69 2.86 18.06
CA ILE A 47 1.46 3.89 18.79
C ILE A 47 1.16 3.82 20.29
N ALA A 48 -0.12 3.75 20.68
CA ALA A 48 -0.50 3.65 22.09
C ALA A 48 0.10 2.41 22.75
N THR A 49 0.05 1.25 22.08
CA THR A 49 0.62 0.01 22.62
C THR A 49 2.15 0.01 22.68
N ALA A 50 2.82 0.72 21.76
CA ALA A 50 4.28 0.83 21.78
C ALA A 50 4.76 1.71 22.95
N MET A 51 4.01 2.77 23.26
CA MET A 51 4.34 3.68 24.35
C MET A 51 3.93 3.13 25.73
N ASP A 52 2.95 2.23 25.81
CA ASP A 52 2.48 1.61 27.06
C ASP A 52 3.58 0.87 27.85
N THR A 53 4.66 0.46 27.18
CA THR A 53 5.80 -0.22 27.81
C THR A 53 6.96 0.70 28.16
N VAL A 54 6.87 1.99 27.83
CA VAL A 54 7.94 2.98 28.08
C VAL A 54 7.74 3.59 29.48
N PRO A 55 8.76 3.60 30.35
CA PRO A 55 8.67 4.26 31.65
C PRO A 55 8.54 5.79 31.50
N VAL A 56 7.83 6.43 32.42
CA VAL A 56 7.45 7.86 32.35
C VAL A 56 8.66 8.78 32.22
N GLU A 57 9.76 8.44 32.90
CA GLU A 57 11.01 9.22 32.87
C GLU A 57 11.70 9.17 31.49
N ALA A 58 11.36 8.18 30.66
CA ALA A 58 11.90 7.97 29.32
C ALA A 58 10.84 8.17 28.21
N GLU A 59 9.67 8.71 28.52
CA GLU A 59 8.58 8.88 27.55
C GLU A 59 9.01 9.74 26.35
N GLY A 60 9.78 10.80 26.61
CA GLY A 60 10.32 11.67 25.56
C GLY A 60 11.32 10.98 24.64
N SER A 61 12.23 10.16 25.17
CA SER A 61 13.21 9.42 24.37
C SER A 61 12.57 8.25 23.62
N GLY A 62 11.60 7.57 24.23
CA GLY A 62 10.78 6.53 23.59
C GLY A 62 9.95 7.08 22.42
N ALA A 63 9.31 8.23 22.59
CA ALA A 63 8.56 8.90 21.53
C ALA A 63 9.47 9.37 20.38
N ALA A 64 10.65 9.92 20.70
CA ALA A 64 11.63 10.33 19.69
C ALA A 64 12.13 9.14 18.86
N LEU A 65 12.45 8.01 19.50
CA LEU A 65 12.87 6.79 18.82
C LEU A 65 11.74 6.23 17.95
N LEU A 66 10.51 6.16 18.47
CA LEU A 66 9.35 5.69 17.72
C LEU A 66 9.13 6.56 16.48
N ASN A 67 9.22 7.88 16.61
CA ASN A 67 9.07 8.78 15.47
C ASN A 67 10.19 8.60 14.44
N ALA A 68 11.44 8.43 14.88
CA ALA A 68 12.56 8.15 13.99
C ALA A 68 12.31 6.86 13.20
N VAL A 69 11.96 5.76 13.86
CA VAL A 69 11.64 4.47 13.23
C VAL A 69 10.49 4.61 12.22
N ARG A 70 9.45 5.38 12.55
CA ARG A 70 8.32 5.65 11.64
C ARG A 70 8.77 6.41 10.41
N GLN A 71 9.58 7.45 10.56
CA GLN A 71 10.09 8.25 9.44
C GLN A 71 11.00 7.42 8.55
N PHE A 72 11.95 6.69 9.12
CA PHE A 72 12.82 5.79 8.38
C PHE A 72 12.02 4.69 7.66
N GLY A 73 11.07 4.05 8.35
CA GLY A 73 10.21 3.03 7.76
C GLY A 73 9.35 3.58 6.61
N SER A 74 8.83 4.81 6.75
CA SER A 74 8.06 5.47 5.70
C SER A 74 8.90 5.73 4.46
N VAL A 75 10.11 6.29 4.62
CA VAL A 75 11.01 6.57 3.50
C VAL A 75 11.42 5.29 2.78
N LEU A 76 11.80 4.25 3.53
CA LEU A 76 12.16 2.95 2.96
C LEU A 76 10.98 2.29 2.24
N GLY A 77 9.78 2.35 2.82
CA GLY A 77 8.56 1.83 2.20
C GLY A 77 8.24 2.53 0.89
N ILE A 78 8.28 3.87 0.87
CA ILE A 78 8.05 4.66 -0.34
C ILE A 78 9.09 4.32 -1.41
N ALA A 79 10.37 4.23 -1.04
CA ALA A 79 11.44 3.90 -1.98
C ALA A 79 11.31 2.48 -2.56
N ALA A 80 11.02 1.49 -1.71
CA ALA A 80 10.87 0.11 -2.14
C ALA A 80 9.64 -0.08 -3.04
N LEU A 81 8.48 0.44 -2.63
CA LEU A 81 7.25 0.34 -3.42
C LEU A 81 7.36 1.14 -4.73
N GLY A 82 7.99 2.32 -4.71
CA GLY A 82 8.28 3.10 -5.90
C GLY A 82 9.21 2.36 -6.88
N SER A 83 10.26 1.71 -6.36
CA SER A 83 11.17 0.90 -7.17
C SER A 83 10.46 -0.29 -7.81
N VAL A 84 9.61 -1.01 -7.05
CA VAL A 84 8.80 -2.11 -7.58
C VAL A 84 7.85 -1.60 -8.66
N SER A 85 7.11 -0.52 -8.39
CA SER A 85 6.17 0.07 -9.34
C SER A 85 6.86 0.48 -10.64
N GLY A 86 7.98 1.21 -10.56
CA GLY A 86 8.75 1.63 -11.73
C GLY A 86 9.32 0.45 -12.51
N THR A 87 9.84 -0.57 -11.81
CA THR A 87 10.39 -1.78 -12.44
C THR A 87 9.31 -2.59 -13.15
N VAL A 88 8.15 -2.78 -12.53
CA VAL A 88 7.03 -3.53 -13.14
C VAL A 88 6.43 -2.75 -14.30
N TYR A 89 6.25 -1.44 -14.16
CA TYR A 89 5.76 -0.58 -15.24
C TYR A 89 6.67 -0.64 -16.47
N THR A 90 7.97 -0.37 -16.31
CA THR A 90 8.94 -0.40 -17.41
C THR A 90 9.08 -1.77 -18.05
N ARG A 91 9.00 -2.86 -17.27
CA ARG A 91 8.92 -4.23 -17.81
C ARG A 91 7.65 -4.46 -18.62
N GLY A 92 6.51 -3.94 -18.17
CA GLY A 92 5.24 -3.99 -18.91
C GLY A 92 5.30 -3.28 -20.25
N LEU A 93 6.15 -2.26 -20.39
CA LEU A 93 6.35 -1.53 -21.65
C LEU A 93 7.28 -2.25 -22.66
N SER A 94 7.87 -3.39 -22.31
CA SER A 94 8.74 -4.17 -23.22
C SER A 94 8.03 -4.65 -24.49
N SER A 95 6.68 -4.67 -24.49
CA SER A 95 5.84 -5.07 -25.62
C SER A 95 5.36 -3.88 -26.49
N LEU A 96 5.95 -2.70 -26.31
CA LEU A 96 5.65 -1.54 -27.18
C LEU A 96 5.92 -1.87 -28.66
N PRO A 97 5.13 -1.29 -29.59
CA PRO A 97 5.25 -1.66 -31.00
C PRO A 97 6.64 -1.33 -31.57
N VAL A 98 7.16 -2.24 -32.39
CA VAL A 98 8.51 -2.12 -32.99
C VAL A 98 8.53 -0.98 -34.01
N GLY A 99 9.39 0.02 -33.78
CA GLY A 99 9.52 1.19 -34.67
C GLY A 99 9.46 2.55 -33.96
N LEU A 100 9.11 2.59 -32.67
CA LEU A 100 9.26 3.79 -31.84
C LEU A 100 10.75 4.16 -31.68
N SER A 101 11.04 5.45 -31.78
CA SER A 101 12.39 5.95 -31.50
C SER A 101 12.75 5.74 -30.02
N GLY A 102 14.04 5.56 -29.72
CA GLY A 102 14.49 5.35 -28.34
C GLY A 102 14.10 6.50 -27.39
N GLN A 103 14.05 7.74 -27.88
CA GLN A 103 13.58 8.89 -27.09
C GLN A 103 12.09 8.78 -26.72
N LEU A 104 11.24 8.33 -27.64
CA LEU A 104 9.81 8.14 -27.35
C LEU A 104 9.60 7.00 -26.37
N VAL A 105 10.36 5.90 -26.50
CA VAL A 105 10.32 4.80 -25.53
C VAL A 105 10.72 5.26 -24.13
N GLN A 106 11.76 6.09 -24.01
CA GLN A 106 12.14 6.68 -22.71
C GLN A 106 11.04 7.57 -22.15
N ALA A 107 10.47 8.47 -22.96
CA ALA A 107 9.39 9.35 -22.53
C ALA A 107 8.12 8.59 -22.09
N VAL A 108 7.80 7.47 -22.74
CA VAL A 108 6.70 6.57 -22.33
C VAL A 108 7.03 5.83 -21.02
N SER A 109 8.31 5.56 -20.77
CA SER A 109 8.80 4.83 -19.60
C SER A 109 8.86 5.68 -18.32
N ASP A 110 8.89 7.00 -18.43
CA ASP A 110 8.96 7.90 -17.26
C ASP A 110 7.68 7.84 -16.41
N THR A 111 6.51 8.04 -17.02
CA THR A 111 5.21 8.02 -16.35
C THR A 111 4.09 7.59 -17.29
N VAL A 112 2.97 7.12 -16.73
CA VAL A 112 1.76 6.85 -17.53
C VAL A 112 1.22 8.13 -18.18
N SER A 113 1.29 9.27 -17.49
CA SER A 113 0.86 10.56 -18.04
C SER A 113 1.70 11.00 -19.24
N SER A 114 3.03 10.82 -19.18
CA SER A 114 3.91 11.12 -20.32
C SER A 114 3.69 10.14 -21.47
N ALA A 115 3.34 8.88 -21.19
CA ALA A 115 2.93 7.94 -22.22
C ALA A 115 1.69 8.42 -23.00
N HIS A 116 0.67 8.94 -22.31
CA HIS A 116 -0.52 9.52 -22.94
C HIS A 116 -0.20 10.78 -23.75
N LEU A 117 0.69 11.64 -23.24
CA LEU A 117 1.15 12.82 -23.99
C LEU A 117 1.91 12.43 -25.27
N VAL A 118 2.75 11.39 -25.21
CA VAL A 118 3.42 10.85 -26.40
C VAL A 118 2.42 10.23 -27.36
N ALA A 119 1.46 9.44 -26.85
CA ALA A 119 0.42 8.81 -27.66
C ALA A 119 -0.40 9.84 -28.45
N SER A 120 -0.74 10.98 -27.83
CA SER A 120 -1.49 12.06 -28.50
C SER A 120 -0.78 12.71 -29.70
N GLN A 121 0.54 12.54 -29.81
CA GLN A 121 1.36 13.08 -30.89
C GLN A 121 1.65 12.04 -31.99
N LEU A 122 1.21 10.79 -31.80
CA LEU A 122 1.43 9.70 -32.74
C LEU A 122 0.23 9.52 -33.69
N PRO A 123 0.44 8.90 -34.86
CA PRO A 123 -0.66 8.47 -35.73
C PRO A 123 -1.65 7.58 -34.97
N ALA A 124 -2.94 7.65 -35.30
CA ALA A 124 -4.04 7.04 -34.54
C ALA A 124 -3.83 5.55 -34.17
N GLY A 125 -3.25 4.75 -35.08
CA GLY A 125 -2.97 3.33 -34.82
C GLY A 125 -1.90 3.10 -33.74
N TRP A 126 -0.89 3.98 -33.68
CA TRP A 126 0.16 3.93 -32.66
C TRP A 126 -0.28 4.56 -31.35
N ALA A 127 -1.06 5.64 -31.42
CA ALA A 127 -1.60 6.33 -30.25
C ALA A 127 -2.38 5.37 -29.35
N VAL A 128 -3.33 4.62 -29.93
CA VAL A 128 -4.16 3.66 -29.17
C VAL A 128 -3.31 2.53 -28.58
N ALA A 129 -2.38 1.97 -29.36
CA ALA A 129 -1.54 0.86 -28.90
C ALA A 129 -0.60 1.27 -27.75
N VAL A 130 0.00 2.46 -27.83
CA VAL A 130 0.89 2.97 -26.79
C VAL A 130 0.11 3.31 -25.51
N ALA A 131 -1.05 3.96 -25.63
CA ALA A 131 -1.89 4.31 -24.49
C ALA A 131 -2.42 3.05 -23.76
N ASP A 132 -3.00 2.09 -24.49
CA ASP A 132 -3.53 0.84 -23.91
C ASP A 132 -2.41 0.03 -23.23
N GLN A 133 -1.23 -0.04 -23.85
CA GLN A 133 -0.10 -0.75 -23.24
C GLN A 133 0.40 -0.06 -21.97
N ALA A 134 0.49 1.27 -21.96
CA ALA A 134 0.88 2.04 -20.79
C ALA A 134 -0.12 1.88 -19.64
N ASP A 135 -1.42 1.94 -19.94
CA ASP A 135 -2.48 1.77 -18.95
C ASP A 135 -2.45 0.36 -18.33
N ARG A 136 -2.33 -0.69 -19.16
CA ARG A 136 -2.21 -2.06 -18.67
C ARG A 136 -0.97 -2.28 -17.81
N ALA A 137 0.18 -1.76 -18.26
CA ALA A 137 1.43 -1.85 -17.51
C ALA A 137 1.33 -1.13 -16.15
N TYR A 138 0.66 0.04 -16.13
CA TYR A 138 0.45 0.83 -14.92
C TYR A 138 -0.48 0.11 -13.93
N VAL A 139 -1.63 -0.36 -14.40
CA VAL A 139 -2.59 -1.12 -13.58
C VAL A 139 -1.92 -2.36 -13.00
N HIS A 140 -1.17 -3.11 -13.82
CA HIS A 140 -0.44 -4.28 -13.34
C HIS A 140 0.61 -3.95 -12.27
N ALA A 141 1.35 -2.84 -12.45
CA ALA A 141 2.29 -2.36 -11.45
C ALA A 141 1.58 -2.00 -10.13
N MET A 142 0.42 -1.35 -10.19
CA MET A 142 -0.40 -1.04 -9.01
C MET A 142 -0.93 -2.29 -8.33
N ASP A 143 -1.41 -3.28 -9.08
CA ASP A 143 -1.86 -4.56 -8.53
C ASP A 143 -0.72 -5.28 -7.77
N CYS A 144 0.50 -5.28 -8.32
CA CYS A 144 1.67 -5.83 -7.64
C CYS A 144 1.96 -5.09 -6.32
N VAL A 145 1.92 -3.75 -6.33
CA VAL A 145 2.11 -2.94 -5.12
C VAL A 145 1.03 -3.23 -4.08
N LEU A 146 -0.23 -3.29 -4.50
CA LEU A 146 -1.36 -3.62 -3.62
C LEU A 146 -1.24 -5.02 -3.02
N ALA A 147 -0.79 -6.01 -3.81
CA ALA A 147 -0.53 -7.36 -3.31
C ALA A 147 0.57 -7.37 -2.24
N ILE A 148 1.67 -6.63 -2.44
CA ILE A 148 2.74 -6.49 -1.44
C ILE A 148 2.20 -5.84 -0.16
N CYS A 149 1.42 -4.77 -0.28
CA CYS A 149 0.77 -4.10 0.86
C CYS A 149 -0.18 -5.05 1.60
N ALA A 150 -0.96 -5.86 0.89
CA ALA A 150 -1.88 -6.83 1.47
C ALA A 150 -1.13 -7.93 2.24
N VAL A 151 -0.07 -8.49 1.64
CA VAL A 151 0.78 -9.51 2.27
C VAL A 151 1.46 -8.96 3.53
N THR A 152 2.11 -7.81 3.43
CA THR A 152 2.81 -7.18 4.57
C THR A 152 1.85 -6.83 5.70
N SER A 153 0.67 -6.27 5.39
CA SER A 153 -0.37 -5.98 6.38
C SER A 153 -0.91 -7.26 7.03
N GLY A 154 -1.10 -8.32 6.24
CA GLY A 154 -1.50 -9.64 6.74
C GLY A 154 -0.50 -10.24 7.72
N VAL A 155 0.80 -10.17 7.40
CA VAL A 155 1.87 -10.63 8.29
C VAL A 155 1.85 -9.86 9.61
N VAL A 156 1.74 -8.52 9.57
CA VAL A 156 1.65 -7.69 10.78
C VAL A 156 0.41 -8.05 11.62
N ALA A 157 -0.74 -8.25 10.97
CA ALA A 157 -1.97 -8.65 11.66
C ALA A 157 -1.83 -10.02 12.35
N VAL A 158 -1.19 -10.99 11.70
CA VAL A 158 -0.92 -12.31 12.29
C VAL A 158 0.00 -12.19 13.51
N ILE A 159 1.10 -11.43 13.40
CA ILE A 159 2.03 -11.21 14.52
C ILE A 159 1.30 -10.55 15.70
N ALA A 160 0.49 -9.52 15.43
CA ALA A 160 -0.30 -8.85 16.46
C ALA A 160 -1.30 -9.78 17.13
N ALA A 161 -1.98 -10.64 16.36
CA ALA A 161 -2.91 -11.64 16.88
C ALA A 161 -2.19 -12.66 17.78
N LEU A 162 -1.04 -13.19 17.34
CA LEU A 162 -0.25 -14.13 18.14
C LEU A 162 0.26 -13.50 19.44
N ALA A 163 0.74 -12.25 19.40
CA ALA A 163 1.16 -11.51 20.58
C ALA A 163 -0.01 -11.15 21.52
N ALA A 164 -1.22 -11.02 21.00
CA ALA A 164 -2.42 -10.83 21.83
C ALA A 164 -2.84 -12.14 22.51
N VAL A 165 -2.71 -13.28 21.84
CA VAL A 165 -3.00 -14.61 22.39
C VAL A 165 -2.00 -14.98 23.48
N SER A 166 -0.69 -14.81 23.25
CA SER A 166 0.35 -15.13 24.24
C SER A 166 0.17 -14.35 25.54
N ARG A 167 -0.21 -13.07 25.46
CA ARG A 167 -0.52 -12.22 26.62
C ARG A 167 -1.76 -12.66 27.40
N ARG A 168 -2.70 -13.39 26.80
CA ARG A 168 -3.85 -13.96 27.52
C ARG A 168 -3.44 -15.17 28.33
N VAL A 169 -2.61 -16.05 27.76
CA VAL A 169 -2.14 -17.28 28.42
C VAL A 169 -1.24 -16.98 29.63
N HIS A 170 -0.44 -15.91 29.58
CA HIS A 170 0.43 -15.53 30.71
C HIS A 170 -0.28 -14.76 31.84
N ARG A 171 -1.56 -14.37 31.66
CA ARG A 171 -2.37 -13.65 32.66
C ARG A 171 -3.44 -14.52 33.33
N SER A 172 -3.58 -15.77 32.92
CA SER A 172 -4.41 -16.82 33.52
C SER A 172 -3.58 -17.74 34.39
#